data_AF-A0A510E5F7-F1
#
_entry.id   AF-A0A510E5F7-F1
#
_cell.length_a   1.000
_cell.length_b   1.000
_cell.length_c   1.000
_cell.angle_alpha   90.00
_cell.angle_beta   90.00
_cell.angle_gamma   90.00
#
_symmetry.space_group_name_H-M   'P 1'
#
loop_
_entity.id
_entity.type
_entity.pdbx_description
1 polymer ?
#
loop_
_entity_poly.entity_id
_entity_poly.type
_entity_poly.pdbx_seq_one_letter_code
_entity_poly.pdbx_strand_id
1 'polypeptide(L)'
;MIEFRSPRVINAIAYLFESGNSFASGLAETMRVDSREVYPILKTWIWKGVVEITKAGRRNVYSLSQKFKSLVKNTVKRYIYKGRDFIIAKAKERYKRFIGLDPDPEVIAVIEYFVDKVLSGNPYVQGSQDGSVAEILSEALGISLFNINEILRDLVQANILYVWRDRKASVAKARLDSSLTA
;
A
#
# COMPACT_ATOMS: atom_id res chain seq x y z
N MET A 1 0.46 -3.78 -12.37
CA MET A 1 -0.23 -3.43 -11.13
C MET A 1 -1.70 -3.80 -11.29
N ILE A 2 -2.31 -4.51 -10.34
CA ILE A 2 -3.74 -4.83 -10.42
C ILE A 2 -4.51 -3.66 -9.81
N GLU A 3 -5.18 -2.86 -10.64
CA GLU A 3 -6.09 -1.82 -10.18
C GLU A 3 -7.52 -2.37 -10.11
N PHE A 4 -8.12 -2.37 -8.92
CA PHE A 4 -9.54 -2.66 -8.74
C PHE A 4 -10.33 -1.36 -8.87
N ARG A 5 -11.00 -1.17 -10.02
CA ARG A 5 -11.78 0.06 -10.29
C ARG A 5 -13.22 0.02 -9.79
N SER A 6 -13.70 -1.13 -9.35
CA SER A 6 -15.09 -1.34 -8.93
C SER A 6 -15.17 -1.75 -7.45
N PRO A 7 -15.91 -1.02 -6.60
CA PRO A 7 -16.14 -1.39 -5.20
C PRO A 7 -16.73 -2.81 -5.06
N ARG A 8 -17.57 -3.24 -6.01
CA ARG A 8 -18.17 -4.58 -6.01
C ARG A 8 -17.12 -5.68 -6.13
N VAL A 9 -16.11 -5.47 -6.98
CA VAL A 9 -15.00 -6.42 -7.17
C VAL A 9 -14.13 -6.47 -5.92
N ILE A 10 -13.85 -5.30 -5.31
CA ILE A 10 -13.07 -5.22 -4.08
C ILE A 10 -13.76 -6.03 -2.98
N ASN A 11 -15.06 -5.81 -2.77
CA ASN A 11 -15.83 -6.52 -1.76
C ASN A 11 -15.87 -8.03 -2.01
N ALA A 12 -16.04 -8.46 -3.25
CA ALA A 12 -16.01 -9.88 -3.62
C ALA A 12 -14.65 -10.52 -3.30
N ILE A 13 -13.54 -9.84 -3.61
CA ILE A 13 -12.19 -10.36 -3.37
C ILE A 13 -11.88 -10.39 -1.88
N ALA A 14 -12.24 -9.35 -1.13
CA ALA A 14 -12.08 -9.30 0.33
C ALA A 14 -12.83 -10.46 0.99
N TYR A 15 -14.10 -10.65 0.63
CA TYR A 15 -14.91 -11.75 1.12
C TYR A 15 -14.33 -13.13 0.78
N LEU A 16 -13.87 -13.36 -0.45
CA LEU A 16 -13.21 -14.64 -0.81
C LEU A 16 -11.87 -14.86 -0.11
N PHE A 17 -11.20 -13.79 0.32
CA PHE A 17 -9.97 -13.88 1.09
C PHE A 17 -10.27 -14.36 2.52
N GLU A 18 -11.35 -13.88 3.13
CA GLU A 18 -11.80 -14.26 4.48
C GLU A 18 -12.49 -15.63 4.51
N SER A 19 -13.46 -15.86 3.62
CA SER A 19 -14.27 -17.08 3.59
C SER A 19 -13.55 -18.26 2.91
N GLY A 20 -12.48 -17.99 2.18
CA GLY A 20 -11.69 -18.96 1.42
C GLY A 20 -12.30 -19.38 0.08
N ASN A 21 -13.62 -19.64 0.05
CA ASN A 21 -14.43 -19.88 -1.15
C ASN A 21 -15.89 -19.46 -0.93
N SER A 22 -16.68 -19.35 -2.01
CA SER A 22 -18.12 -19.12 -1.92
C SER A 22 -18.86 -19.51 -3.20
N PHE A 23 -20.17 -19.77 -3.08
CA PHE A 23 -21.07 -19.88 -4.23
C PHE A 23 -21.42 -18.49 -4.79
N ALA A 24 -21.95 -18.45 -6.00
CA ALA A 24 -22.43 -17.20 -6.60
C ALA A 24 -23.47 -16.47 -5.72
N SER A 25 -24.30 -17.19 -4.98
CA SER A 25 -25.29 -16.57 -4.08
C SER A 25 -24.67 -15.74 -2.95
N GLY A 26 -23.60 -16.24 -2.30
CA GLY A 26 -22.93 -15.50 -1.22
C GLY A 26 -22.15 -14.29 -1.73
N LEU A 27 -21.58 -14.41 -2.94
CA LEU A 27 -20.93 -13.27 -3.60
C LEU A 27 -21.94 -12.21 -4.05
N ALA A 28 -23.10 -12.64 -4.56
CA ALA A 28 -24.17 -11.74 -4.97
C ALA A 28 -24.68 -10.87 -3.82
N GLU A 29 -24.87 -11.46 -2.63
CA GLU A 29 -25.26 -10.74 -1.42
C GLU A 29 -24.21 -9.70 -1.04
N THR A 30 -22.93 -10.10 -0.99
CA THR A 30 -21.79 -9.21 -0.68
C THR A 30 -21.67 -8.05 -1.68
N MET A 31 -21.89 -8.34 -2.97
CA MET A 31 -21.76 -7.38 -4.07
C MET A 31 -23.04 -6.55 -4.29
N ARG A 32 -24.15 -6.91 -3.63
CA ARG A 32 -25.50 -6.37 -3.84
C ARG A 32 -25.95 -6.44 -5.31
N VAL A 33 -25.85 -7.62 -5.92
CA VAL A 33 -26.22 -7.90 -7.31
C VAL A 33 -26.99 -9.21 -7.41
N ASP A 34 -27.55 -9.53 -8.59
CA ASP A 34 -28.15 -10.85 -8.82
C ASP A 34 -27.06 -11.93 -8.95
N SER A 35 -27.34 -13.16 -8.50
CA SER A 35 -26.42 -14.31 -8.63
C SER A 35 -25.97 -14.59 -10.07
N ARG A 36 -26.78 -14.25 -11.07
CA ARG A 36 -26.45 -14.40 -12.50
C ARG A 36 -25.39 -13.39 -12.95
N GLU A 37 -25.28 -12.24 -12.27
CA GLU A 37 -24.33 -11.17 -12.60
C GLU A 37 -22.93 -11.39 -12.01
N VAL A 38 -22.79 -12.29 -11.04
CA VAL A 38 -21.50 -12.58 -10.40
C VAL A 38 -20.45 -13.04 -11.41
N TYR A 39 -20.80 -13.95 -12.31
CA TYR A 39 -19.86 -14.41 -13.33
C TYR A 39 -19.46 -13.29 -14.31
N PRO A 40 -20.38 -12.55 -14.95
CA PRO A 40 -20.03 -11.40 -15.78
C PRO A 40 -19.10 -10.40 -15.09
N ILE A 41 -19.37 -10.04 -13.83
CA ILE A 41 -18.56 -9.06 -13.08
C ILE A 41 -17.16 -9.60 -12.76
N LEU A 42 -17.06 -10.89 -12.40
CA LEU A 42 -15.79 -11.52 -12.06
C LEU A 42 -15.03 -12.07 -13.28
N LYS A 43 -15.64 -12.09 -14.47
CA LYS A 43 -15.09 -12.71 -15.70
C LYS A 43 -13.65 -12.30 -15.98
N THR A 44 -13.36 -11.01 -15.93
CA THR A 44 -12.00 -10.46 -16.15
C THR A 44 -11.01 -10.96 -15.09
N TRP A 45 -11.44 -11.12 -13.85
CA TRP A 45 -10.61 -11.57 -12.74
C TRP A 45 -10.36 -13.07 -12.77
N ILE A 46 -11.31 -13.82 -13.31
CA ILE A 46 -11.16 -15.24 -13.62
C ILE A 46 -10.13 -15.42 -14.72
N TRP A 47 -10.24 -14.67 -15.82
CA TRP A 47 -9.28 -14.71 -16.93
C TRP A 47 -7.87 -14.29 -16.52
N LYS A 48 -7.75 -13.33 -15.59
CA LYS A 48 -6.46 -12.93 -15.02
C LYS A 48 -5.87 -13.95 -14.02
N GLY A 49 -6.57 -15.05 -13.73
CA GLY A 49 -6.15 -16.07 -12.77
C GLY A 49 -6.15 -15.58 -11.32
N VAL A 50 -6.93 -14.54 -11.02
CA VAL A 50 -7.11 -14.02 -9.65
C VAL A 50 -8.16 -14.84 -8.91
N VAL A 51 -9.27 -15.12 -9.59
CA VAL A 51 -10.37 -15.96 -9.10
C VAL A 51 -10.36 -17.27 -9.89
N GLU A 52 -10.45 -18.39 -9.19
CA GLU A 52 -10.65 -19.71 -9.76
C GLU A 52 -12.10 -20.14 -9.56
N ILE A 53 -12.61 -20.92 -10.51
CA ILE A 53 -13.92 -21.54 -10.41
C ILE A 53 -13.75 -23.05 -10.40
N THR A 54 -14.30 -23.70 -9.38
CA THR A 54 -14.47 -25.15 -9.33
C THR A 54 -15.96 -25.49 -9.34
N LYS A 55 -16.29 -26.77 -9.56
CA LYS A 55 -17.67 -27.26 -9.54
C LYS A 55 -17.92 -28.06 -8.27
N ALA A 56 -19.00 -27.74 -7.58
CA ALA A 56 -19.60 -28.60 -6.56
C ALA A 56 -20.97 -29.04 -7.05
N GLY A 57 -21.01 -30.22 -7.69
CA GLY A 57 -22.18 -30.67 -8.46
C GLY A 57 -22.47 -29.74 -9.63
N ARG A 58 -23.70 -29.23 -9.72
CA ARG A 58 -24.12 -28.29 -10.80
C ARG A 58 -23.74 -26.82 -10.53
N ARG A 59 -23.24 -26.49 -9.34
CA ARG A 59 -22.99 -25.12 -8.90
C ARG A 59 -21.51 -24.73 -9.06
N ASN A 60 -21.28 -23.46 -9.38
CA ASN A 60 -19.94 -22.86 -9.39
C ASN A 60 -19.53 -22.46 -7.98
N VAL A 61 -18.33 -22.86 -7.58
CA VAL A 61 -17.65 -22.40 -6.36
C VAL A 61 -16.50 -21.51 -6.80
N TYR A 62 -16.45 -20.30 -6.26
CA TYR A 62 -15.45 -19.30 -6.54
C TYR A 62 -14.46 -19.28 -5.39
N SER A 63 -13.16 -19.23 -5.69
CA SER A 63 -12.11 -19.06 -4.71
C SER A 63 -11.00 -18.19 -5.28
N LEU A 64 -10.18 -17.57 -4.43
CA LEU A 64 -8.94 -16.95 -4.92
C LEU A 64 -7.93 -18.04 -5.30
N SER A 65 -7.22 -17.85 -6.41
CA SER A 65 -6.19 -18.81 -6.85
C SER A 65 -5.08 -18.92 -5.83
N GLN A 66 -4.42 -20.08 -5.73
CA GLN A 66 -3.27 -20.22 -4.83
C GLN A 66 -2.12 -19.27 -5.20
N LYS A 67 -1.94 -19.02 -6.51
CA LYS A 67 -0.96 -18.05 -7.01
C LYS A 67 -1.32 -16.62 -6.59
N PHE A 68 -2.59 -16.22 -6.67
CA PHE A 68 -3.01 -14.91 -6.20
C PHE A 68 -2.97 -14.83 -4.68
N LYS A 69 -3.40 -15.87 -3.95
CA LYS A 69 -3.27 -15.97 -2.50
C LYS A 69 -1.82 -15.87 -2.06
N SER A 70 -0.84 -16.43 -2.77
CA SER A 70 0.58 -16.30 -2.41
C SER A 70 1.13 -14.90 -2.72
N LEU A 71 0.76 -14.32 -3.87
CA LEU A 71 1.08 -12.93 -4.21
C LEU A 71 0.51 -11.94 -3.19
N VAL A 72 -0.79 -12.08 -2.89
CA VAL A 72 -1.49 -11.28 -1.89
C VAL A 72 -0.95 -11.61 -0.51
N LYS A 73 -0.76 -12.85 -0.09
CA LYS A 73 -0.15 -13.17 1.22
C LYS A 73 1.25 -12.60 1.35
N ASN A 74 2.04 -12.44 0.28
CA ASN A 74 3.35 -11.78 0.35
C ASN A 74 3.26 -10.24 0.37
N THR A 75 2.19 -9.67 -0.21
CA THR A 75 1.87 -8.25 -0.15
C THR A 75 1.14 -7.92 1.15
N VAL A 76 0.00 -8.53 1.42
CA VAL A 76 -0.79 -8.49 2.65
C VAL A 76 -0.04 -8.99 3.90
N LYS A 77 0.87 -9.98 3.89
CA LYS A 77 1.73 -10.21 5.09
C LYS A 77 2.71 -9.07 5.31
N ARG A 78 3.19 -8.40 4.26
CA ARG A 78 3.92 -7.13 4.45
C ARG A 78 3.04 -6.04 5.06
N TYR A 79 1.72 -6.07 4.81
CA TYR A 79 0.75 -5.09 5.34
C TYR A 79 0.19 -5.46 6.73
N ILE A 80 0.04 -6.75 7.05
CA ILE A 80 -0.59 -7.26 8.28
C ILE A 80 0.46 -7.61 9.35
N TYR A 81 1.64 -8.14 8.97
CA TYR A 81 2.64 -8.61 9.95
C TYR A 81 3.67 -7.54 10.35
N LYS A 82 3.69 -6.39 9.66
CA LYS A 82 4.43 -5.19 10.06
C LYS A 82 3.51 -4.01 9.89
N GLY A 83 2.55 -3.91 10.81
CA GLY A 83 1.54 -2.86 10.81
C GLY A 83 2.19 -1.49 10.68
N ARG A 84 1.44 -0.53 10.12
CA ARG A 84 1.79 0.90 10.05
C ARG A 84 2.53 1.35 11.32
N ASP A 85 1.99 1.00 12.49
CA ASP A 85 2.54 1.34 13.80
C ASP A 85 3.91 0.71 14.10
N PHE A 86 4.19 -0.50 13.62
CA PHE A 86 5.50 -1.14 13.77
C PHE A 86 6.57 -0.40 12.95
N ILE A 87 6.24 -0.03 11.70
CA ILE A 87 7.16 0.71 10.83
C ILE A 87 7.43 2.10 11.41
N ILE A 88 6.37 2.77 11.88
CA ILE A 88 6.48 4.07 12.56
C ILE A 88 7.31 3.93 13.84
N ALA A 89 7.04 2.94 14.69
CA ALA A 89 7.80 2.72 15.92
C ALA A 89 9.29 2.49 15.65
N LYS A 90 9.62 1.67 14.65
CA LYS A 90 11.01 1.41 14.24
C LYS A 90 11.70 2.65 13.68
N ALA A 91 10.98 3.48 12.92
CA ALA A 91 11.47 4.75 12.42
C ALA A 91 11.69 5.76 13.56
N LYS A 92 10.74 5.89 14.49
CA LYS A 92 10.85 6.73 15.70
C LYS A 92 12.05 6.31 16.55
N GLU A 93 12.21 5.01 16.77
CA GLU A 93 13.32 4.48 17.56
C GLU A 93 14.67 4.78 16.88
N ARG A 94 14.75 4.62 15.56
CA ARG A 94 15.95 4.96 14.79
C ARG A 94 16.25 6.46 14.84
N TYR A 95 15.23 7.31 14.75
CA TYR A 95 15.36 8.75 14.88
C TYR A 95 15.91 9.12 16.26
N LYS A 96 15.30 8.58 17.32
CA LYS A 96 15.72 8.78 18.70
C LYS A 96 17.16 8.35 18.96
N ARG A 97 17.59 7.21 18.41
CA ARG A 97 18.98 6.74 18.53
C ARG A 97 19.98 7.68 17.84
N PHE A 98 19.58 8.35 16.76
CA PHE A 98 20.46 9.23 15.98
C PHE A 98 20.49 10.66 16.54
N ILE A 99 19.32 11.26 16.76
CA ILE A 99 19.17 12.65 17.22
C ILE A 99 19.29 12.77 18.75
N GLY A 100 19.01 11.69 19.49
CA GLY A 100 19.02 11.68 20.96
C GLY A 100 17.72 12.18 21.61
N LEU A 101 16.72 12.59 20.82
CA LEU A 101 15.41 13.07 21.27
C LEU A 101 14.27 12.33 20.57
N ASP A 102 13.10 12.31 21.20
CA ASP A 102 11.90 11.81 20.54
C ASP A 102 11.48 12.75 19.39
N PRO A 103 11.00 12.21 18.25
CA PRO A 103 10.58 13.04 17.13
C PRO A 103 9.35 13.87 17.49
N ASP A 104 9.37 15.14 17.10
CA ASP A 104 8.23 16.05 17.26
C ASP A 104 7.07 15.70 16.30
N PRO A 105 5.89 16.34 16.44
CA PRO A 105 4.73 16.03 15.60
C PRO A 105 4.95 16.24 14.09
N GLU A 106 5.76 17.22 13.68
CA GLU A 106 6.05 17.48 12.27
C GLU A 106 6.94 16.36 11.69
N VAL A 107 7.96 15.94 12.43
CA VAL A 107 8.80 14.79 12.08
C VAL A 107 7.96 13.51 11.95
N ILE A 108 7.06 13.28 12.92
CA ILE A 108 6.14 12.13 12.88
C ILE A 108 5.26 12.19 11.64
N ALA A 109 4.67 13.34 11.33
CA ALA A 109 3.82 13.50 10.14
C ALA A 109 4.56 13.17 8.84
N VAL A 110 5.83 13.58 8.71
CA VAL A 110 6.67 13.23 7.55
C VAL A 110 6.95 11.73 7.50
N ILE A 111 7.30 11.10 8.62
CA ILE A 111 7.50 9.63 8.70
C ILE A 111 6.22 8.90 8.27
N GLU A 112 5.08 9.28 8.84
CA GLU A 112 3.78 8.68 8.53
C GLU A 112 3.43 8.82 7.05
N TYR A 113 3.66 10.00 6.45
CA TYR A 113 3.41 10.20 5.03
C TYR A 113 4.17 9.20 4.16
N PHE A 114 5.46 8.96 4.44
CA PHE A 114 6.22 7.95 3.69
C PHE A 114 5.77 6.52 4.00
N VAL A 115 5.38 6.21 5.24
CA VAL A 115 4.82 4.90 5.59
C VAL A 115 3.55 4.64 4.78
N ASP A 116 2.66 5.63 4.71
CA ASP A 116 1.42 5.54 3.97
C ASP A 116 1.66 5.40 2.46
N LYS A 117 2.68 6.08 1.90
CA LYS A 117 3.12 5.87 0.50
C LYS A 117 3.60 4.43 0.23
N VAL A 118 4.38 3.87 1.14
CA VAL A 118 4.83 2.47 1.06
C VAL A 118 3.63 1.53 1.11
N LEU A 119 2.70 1.76 2.03
CA LEU A 119 1.49 0.97 2.22
C LEU A 119 0.45 1.19 1.11
N SER A 120 0.50 2.28 0.35
CA SER A 120 -0.38 2.48 -0.81
C SER A 120 0.14 1.80 -2.08
N GLY A 121 1.30 1.16 -2.03
CA GLY A 121 1.95 0.52 -3.19
C GLY A 121 2.75 1.47 -4.09
N ASN A 122 2.86 2.76 -3.73
CA ASN A 122 3.73 3.73 -4.40
C ASN A 122 4.78 4.25 -3.42
N PRO A 123 5.87 3.50 -3.16
CA PRO A 123 6.74 3.69 -2.00
C PRO A 123 7.66 4.91 -2.08
N TYR A 124 7.53 5.74 -3.11
CA TYR A 124 8.40 6.89 -3.32
C TYR A 124 7.60 8.17 -3.52
N VAL A 125 8.16 9.26 -3.02
CA VAL A 125 7.75 10.62 -3.35
C VAL A 125 8.73 11.11 -4.40
N GLN A 126 8.20 11.55 -5.53
CA GLN A 126 8.97 12.02 -6.67
C GLN A 126 8.68 13.49 -6.88
N GLY A 127 9.72 14.31 -6.96
CA GLY A 127 9.59 15.69 -7.43
C GLY A 127 9.10 15.74 -8.88
N SER A 128 8.45 16.84 -9.25
CA SER A 128 8.02 17.13 -10.63
C SER A 128 8.89 18.24 -11.23
N GLN A 129 8.50 18.74 -12.40
CA GLN A 129 9.06 19.98 -12.94
C GLN A 129 8.62 21.20 -12.12
N ASP A 130 7.51 21.08 -11.39
CA ASP A 130 6.84 22.18 -10.69
C ASP A 130 7.12 22.20 -9.18
N GLY A 131 7.80 21.18 -8.64
CA GLY A 131 8.11 21.11 -7.22
C GLY A 131 9.05 19.96 -6.82
N SER A 132 9.98 20.27 -5.93
CA SER A 132 10.85 19.34 -5.22
C SER A 132 10.05 18.43 -4.27
N VAL A 133 10.69 17.36 -3.78
CA VAL A 133 10.11 16.49 -2.74
C VAL A 133 9.72 17.31 -1.50
N ALA A 134 10.51 18.33 -1.15
CA ALA A 134 10.25 19.18 0.00
C ALA A 134 9.00 20.06 -0.22
N GLU A 135 8.82 20.63 -1.41
CA GLU A 135 7.64 21.42 -1.74
C GLU A 135 6.37 20.57 -1.73
N ILE A 136 6.43 19.35 -2.30
CA ILE A 136 5.32 18.40 -2.27
C ILE A 136 4.90 18.06 -0.84
N LEU A 137 5.87 17.84 0.06
CA LEU A 137 5.58 17.53 1.46
C LEU A 137 5.07 18.75 2.22
N SER A 138 5.62 19.93 1.95
CA SER A 138 5.19 21.18 2.56
C SER A 138 3.73 21.48 2.25
N GLU A 139 3.34 21.33 0.98
CA GLU A 139 1.95 21.50 0.55
C GLU A 139 1.03 20.41 1.15
N ALA A 140 1.45 19.15 1.11
CA ALA A 140 0.62 18.03 1.57
C ALA A 140 0.39 18.01 3.08
N LEU A 141 1.35 18.50 3.87
CA LEU A 141 1.32 18.44 5.34
C LEU A 141 1.04 19.80 5.99
N GLY A 142 1.04 20.90 5.24
CA GLY A 142 0.88 22.26 5.78
C GLY A 142 2.06 22.71 6.66
N ILE A 143 3.23 22.08 6.52
CA ILE A 143 4.45 22.37 7.26
C ILE A 143 5.32 23.32 6.44
N SER A 144 6.03 24.24 7.08
CA SER A 144 6.90 25.19 6.35
C SER A 144 7.99 24.48 5.54
N LEU A 145 8.32 25.01 4.37
CA LEU A 145 9.36 24.43 3.51
C LEU A 145 10.72 24.34 4.23
N PHE A 146 11.04 25.31 5.10
CA PHE A 146 12.24 25.28 5.92
C PHE A 146 12.26 24.07 6.85
N ASN A 147 11.20 23.86 7.63
CA ASN A 147 11.09 22.72 8.54
C ASN A 147 11.13 21.39 7.78
N ILE A 148 10.41 21.26 6.66
CA ILE A 148 10.46 20.04 5.85
C ILE A 148 11.89 19.73 5.38
N ASN A 149 12.66 20.73 4.95
CA ASN A 149 14.03 20.49 4.52
C ASN A 149 14.93 20.00 5.67
N GLU A 150 14.79 20.58 6.86
CA GLU A 150 15.51 20.12 8.06
C GLU A 150 15.09 18.70 8.45
N ILE A 151 13.78 18.41 8.49
CA ILE A 151 13.25 17.08 8.79
C ILE A 151 13.76 16.05 7.77
N LEU A 152 13.71 16.36 6.47
CA LEU A 152 14.21 15.46 5.43
C LEU A 152 15.70 15.19 5.60
N ARG A 153 16.48 16.21 5.95
CA ARG A 153 17.92 16.07 6.21
C ARG A 153 18.18 15.14 7.39
N ASP A 154 17.49 15.35 8.51
CA ASP A 154 17.62 14.51 9.70
C ASP A 154 17.23 13.06 9.42
N LEU A 155 16.11 12.85 8.72
CA LEU A 155 15.64 11.52 8.38
C LEU A 155 16.57 10.78 7.41
N VAL A 156 17.23 11.50 6.50
CA VAL A 156 18.26 10.92 5.61
C VAL A 156 19.50 10.54 6.42
N GLN A 157 19.99 11.43 7.29
CA GLN A 157 21.15 11.15 8.13
C GLN A 157 20.91 10.00 9.11
N ALA A 158 19.69 9.90 9.65
CA ALA A 158 19.27 8.79 10.50
C ALA A 158 19.05 7.47 9.74
N ASN A 159 19.30 7.40 8.43
CA ASN A 159 19.00 6.23 7.58
C ASN A 159 17.54 5.77 7.68
N ILE A 160 16.62 6.72 7.79
CA ILE A 160 15.16 6.48 7.74
C ILE A 160 14.64 6.71 6.33
N LEU A 161 15.15 7.74 5.65
CA LEU A 161 14.86 8.02 4.25
C LEU A 161 16.09 7.80 3.37
N TYR A 162 15.83 7.37 2.14
CA TYR A 162 16.82 7.35 1.07
C TYR A 162 16.38 8.30 -0.02
N VAL A 163 17.27 9.24 -0.38
CA VAL A 163 17.04 10.24 -1.44
C VAL A 163 18.02 10.00 -2.57
N TRP A 164 17.52 9.99 -3.80
CA TRP A 164 18.34 9.86 -5.01
C TRP A 164 17.78 10.69 -6.14
N ARG A 165 18.63 11.03 -7.12
CA ARG A 165 18.16 11.62 -8.38
C ARG A 165 17.86 10.52 -9.37
N ASP A 166 16.68 10.57 -9.97
CA ASP A 166 16.36 9.75 -11.12
C ASP A 166 17.10 10.28 -12.34
N ARG A 167 18.09 9.53 -12.84
CA ARG A 167 18.91 9.94 -13.99
C ARG A 167 18.09 10.11 -15.27
N LYS A 168 16.93 9.45 -15.39
CA LYS A 168 16.08 9.54 -16.59
C LYS A 168 15.14 10.74 -16.54
N ALA A 169 14.64 11.07 -15.34
CA ALA A 169 13.65 12.11 -15.15
C ALA A 169 14.24 13.42 -14.61
N SER A 170 15.54 13.46 -14.29
CA SER A 170 16.26 14.60 -13.71
C SER A 170 15.63 15.18 -12.42
N VAL A 171 14.77 14.41 -11.75
CA VAL A 171 14.06 14.79 -10.52
C VAL A 171 14.54 13.97 -9.33
N ALA A 172 14.45 14.57 -8.14
CA ALA A 172 14.74 13.88 -6.88
C ALA A 172 13.58 12.94 -6.50
N LYS A 173 13.94 11.79 -5.93
CA LYS A 173 13.03 10.81 -5.34
C LYS A 173 13.45 10.54 -3.91
N ALA A 174 12.48 10.36 -3.04
CA ALA A 174 12.66 9.97 -1.66
C ALA A 174 11.79 8.76 -1.33
N ARG A 175 12.29 7.84 -0.50
CA ARG A 175 11.53 6.69 0.02
C ARG A 175 11.99 6.30 1.41
N LEU A 176 11.15 5.57 2.14
CA LEU A 176 11.58 4.87 3.35
C LEU A 176 12.67 3.85 3.07
N ASP A 177 13.62 3.77 3.99
CA ASP A 177 14.64 2.74 3.99
C ASP A 177 14.00 1.35 4.06
N SER A 178 14.44 0.45 3.17
CA SER A 178 13.84 -0.88 3.06
C SER A 178 13.99 -1.70 4.35
N SER A 179 15.02 -1.46 5.18
CA SER A 179 15.18 -2.18 6.45
C SER A 179 14.09 -1.86 7.47
N LEU A 180 13.37 -0.74 7.31
CA LEU A 180 12.22 -0.41 8.16
C LEU A 180 11.00 -1.27 7.80
N THR A 181 10.94 -1.75 6.56
CA THR A 181 9.87 -2.60 6.02
C THR A 181 10.25 -4.09 5.96
N ALA A 182 11.56 -4.40 6.02
CA ALA A 182 12.18 -5.73 5.93
C ALA A 182 12.29 -6.46 7.26
#